data_AF-A0A5S5C8G2-F1
#
_entry.id   AF-A0A5S5C8G2-F1
#
_cell.length_a   1.000
_cell.length_b   1.000
_cell.length_c   1.000
_cell.angle_alpha   90.00
_cell.angle_beta   90.00
_cell.angle_gamma   90.00
#
_symmetry.space_group_name_H-M   'P 1'
#
loop_
_entity.id
_entity.type
_entity.pdbx_description
1 polymer ?
#
loop_
_entity_poly.entity_id
_entity_poly.type
_entity_poly.pdbx_seq_one_letter_code
_entity_poly.pdbx_strand_id
1 'polypeptide(L)'
;MNEYNADWEKLLKATEPAGQRTFTTRHMLRIEREAKGMNEKRSNGSKGRMAAVLAGALALIVLVTGILPAGPYTGWLRNDQSRTAGQPNDGQRPNTNEASVPHEERTPDEQSTPDDPKKAIEPQPPAQSEPLIGLLREQLPFDIDRQEGVSVHRPDGGEDIELSVMEQSYLMQTLYGLDFEKAKAPASDERQDVYFRIRDGGSVYEIPYEAATNTILWKGQPFYANENTLLLMHRLLEPESKLAEIAAFRDEQQLASDRSEVVSNDESYDADLLQVDGKLFPEWETEAAKLTPKEEIGYFDDTFGEARKVVIYEEGVIAMSLSYFFVDDRYRTDSGVGLGSTEAELLENIGEPNSKSAVVWSYRWGDYLRVHFYIKDGKVALMYLTQPM
;
A
#
# COMPACT_ATOMS: atom_id res chain seq x y z
N MET A 1 27.46 37.14 10.02
CA MET A 1 26.26 36.30 10.18
C MET A 1 26.28 35.77 11.59
N ASN A 2 25.30 36.15 12.41
CA ASN A 2 25.16 35.60 13.76
C ASN A 2 24.49 34.24 13.63
N GLU A 3 25.13 33.20 14.15
CA GLU A 3 24.53 31.88 14.30
C GLU A 3 23.36 31.98 15.29
N TYR A 4 22.15 31.74 14.79
CA TYR A 4 20.95 31.64 15.61
C TYR A 4 20.98 30.28 16.32
N ASN A 5 21.67 30.24 17.46
CA ASN A 5 21.74 29.06 18.31
C ASN A 5 20.56 29.12 19.28
N ALA A 6 19.43 28.54 18.87
CA ALA A 6 18.18 28.61 19.61
C ALA A 6 18.26 27.82 20.92
N ASP A 7 17.74 28.40 22.01
CA ASP A 7 17.88 27.86 23.38
C ASP A 7 17.34 26.42 23.56
N TRP A 8 16.47 25.95 22.65
CA TRP A 8 15.97 24.58 22.65
C TRP A 8 17.05 23.54 22.28
N GLU A 9 18.05 23.89 21.46
CA GLU A 9 19.16 22.98 21.12
C GLU A 9 20.09 22.74 22.32
N LYS A 10 20.28 23.76 23.16
CA LYS A 10 21.03 23.62 24.43
C LYS A 10 20.29 22.73 25.41
N LEU A 11 18.95 22.81 25.44
CA LEU A 11 18.10 21.96 26.27
C LEU A 11 18.19 20.48 25.84
N LEU A 12 18.11 20.18 24.54
CA LEU A 12 18.23 18.81 24.04
C LEU A 12 19.62 18.19 24.25
N LYS A 13 20.69 18.99 24.19
CA LYS A 13 22.05 18.52 24.50
C LYS A 13 22.29 18.34 26.00
N ALA A 14 21.58 19.07 26.86
CA ALA A 14 21.74 19.01 28.31
C ALA A 14 20.92 17.88 28.96
N THR A 15 19.78 17.52 28.37
CA THR A 15 18.97 16.38 28.82
C THR A 15 19.04 15.29 27.77
N GLU A 16 19.81 14.21 27.99
CA GLU A 16 19.77 13.01 27.14
C GLU A 16 18.33 12.45 27.10
N PRO A 17 17.53 12.68 26.04
CA PRO A 17 16.14 12.24 26.02
C PRO A 17 16.06 10.73 25.71
N ALA A 18 17.14 10.16 25.18
CA ALA A 18 17.24 8.76 24.78
C ALA A 18 17.34 7.77 25.97
N GLY A 19 17.56 8.26 27.20
CA GLY A 19 17.72 7.43 28.40
C GLY A 19 16.51 7.41 29.34
N GLN A 20 15.50 8.26 29.13
CA GLN A 20 14.37 8.36 30.05
C GLN A 20 13.10 7.76 29.46
N ARG A 21 12.60 6.67 30.08
CA ARG A 21 11.27 6.13 29.80
C ARG A 21 10.22 7.22 30.04
N THR A 22 9.61 7.71 28.96
CA THR A 22 8.55 8.74 29.00
C THR A 22 7.27 8.26 29.71
N PHE A 23 7.10 6.94 29.85
CA PHE A 23 6.04 6.29 30.63
C PHE A 23 6.60 5.58 31.85
N THR A 24 6.79 6.32 32.94
CA THR A 24 7.07 5.71 34.25
C THR A 24 5.77 5.25 34.91
N THR A 25 5.83 4.26 35.80
CA THR A 25 4.68 3.83 36.62
C THR A 25 4.03 4.99 37.38
N ARG A 26 4.84 5.98 37.79
CA ARG A 26 4.34 7.21 38.44
C ARG A 26 3.51 8.06 37.47
N HIS A 27 3.91 8.16 36.20
CA HIS A 27 3.14 8.88 35.18
C HIS A 27 1.80 8.18 34.88
N MET A 28 1.82 6.85 34.72
CA MET A 28 0.60 6.06 34.52
C MET A 28 -0.37 6.18 35.70
N LEU A 29 0.14 6.08 36.94
CA LEU A 29 -0.67 6.26 38.14
C LEU A 29 -1.22 7.69 38.33
N ARG A 30 -0.60 8.69 37.71
CA ARG A 30 -1.13 10.07 37.68
C ARG A 30 -2.30 10.15 36.70
N ILE A 31 -2.13 9.62 35.49
CA ILE A 31 -3.16 9.57 34.44
C ILE A 31 -4.40 8.81 34.95
N GLU A 32 -4.21 7.66 35.60
CA GLU A 32 -5.31 6.89 36.20
C GLU A 32 -6.07 7.66 37.29
N ARG A 33 -5.35 8.45 38.11
CA ARG A 33 -5.96 9.27 39.16
C ARG A 33 -6.75 10.44 38.58
N GLU A 34 -6.22 11.09 37.54
CA GLU A 34 -6.88 12.18 36.84
C GLU A 34 -8.13 11.68 36.09
N ALA A 35 -8.06 10.51 35.46
CA ALA A 35 -9.20 9.86 34.83
C ALA A 35 -10.31 9.48 35.84
N LYS A 36 -9.94 8.95 37.02
CA LYS A 36 -10.91 8.66 38.10
C LYS A 36 -11.53 9.94 38.68
N GLY A 37 -10.75 11.00 38.85
CA GLY A 37 -11.24 12.30 39.34
C GLY A 37 -12.19 13.01 38.36
N MET A 38 -12.05 12.78 37.06
CA MET A 38 -12.98 13.31 36.04
C MET A 38 -14.33 12.56 36.04
N ASN A 39 -14.34 11.26 36.34
CA ASN A 39 -15.57 10.48 36.44
C ASN A 39 -16.42 10.83 37.67
N GLU A 40 -15.79 11.18 38.81
CA GLU A 40 -16.53 11.61 39.99
C GLU A 40 -17.18 12.99 39.82
N LYS A 41 -16.59 13.90 39.04
CA LYS A 41 -17.17 15.23 38.77
C LYS A 41 -18.34 15.23 37.78
N ARG A 42 -18.53 14.15 37.00
CA ARG A 42 -19.64 14.03 36.04
C ARG A 42 -20.86 13.27 36.56
N SER A 43 -20.87 12.77 37.81
CA SER A 43 -21.94 11.90 38.31
C SER A 43 -23.18 12.61 38.91
N ASN A 44 -23.30 13.93 38.79
CA ASN A 44 -24.48 14.67 39.27
C ASN A 44 -25.20 15.37 38.11
N GLY A 45 -25.90 14.60 37.27
CA GLY A 45 -26.92 15.17 36.37
C GLY A 45 -27.08 14.50 35.03
N SER A 46 -27.61 13.27 35.01
CA SER A 46 -28.58 12.74 34.01
C SER A 46 -28.50 11.21 34.01
N LYS A 47 -29.30 10.57 34.86
CA LYS A 47 -29.43 9.10 34.86
C LYS A 47 -30.44 8.69 33.78
N GLY A 48 -30.01 7.84 32.87
CA GLY A 48 -30.91 6.98 32.09
C GLY A 48 -30.91 7.22 30.59
N ARG A 49 -29.77 7.00 29.92
CA ARG A 49 -29.72 6.56 28.49
C ARG A 49 -28.32 6.18 27.99
N MET A 50 -27.25 6.56 28.70
CA MET A 50 -25.86 6.35 28.25
C MET A 50 -25.13 5.14 28.86
N ALA A 51 -25.83 4.25 29.59
CA ALA A 51 -25.19 3.09 30.24
C ALA A 51 -25.03 1.87 29.31
N ALA A 52 -25.78 1.80 28.21
CA ALA A 52 -25.69 0.68 27.27
C ALA A 52 -24.55 0.87 26.24
N VAL A 53 -24.22 2.11 25.87
CA VAL A 53 -23.19 2.40 24.85
C VAL A 53 -21.77 2.23 25.40
N LEU A 54 -21.54 2.54 26.68
CA LEU A 54 -20.21 2.44 27.30
C LEU A 54 -19.83 1.02 27.74
N ALA A 55 -20.81 0.14 27.99
CA ALA A 55 -20.53 -1.27 28.30
C ALA A 55 -20.06 -2.07 27.08
N GLY A 56 -20.51 -1.69 25.87
CA GLY A 56 -20.04 -2.31 24.62
C GLY A 56 -18.60 -1.93 24.27
N ALA A 57 -18.21 -0.67 24.48
CA ALA A 57 -16.86 -0.18 24.16
C ALA A 57 -15.75 -0.79 25.07
N LEU A 58 -16.06 -1.09 26.33
CA LEU A 58 -15.09 -1.70 27.26
C LEU A 58 -14.89 -3.21 27.05
N ALA A 59 -15.90 -3.93 26.55
CA ALA A 59 -15.75 -5.35 26.21
C ALA A 59 -14.84 -5.55 24.99
N LEU A 60 -14.82 -4.59 24.06
CA LEU A 60 -13.96 -4.62 22.86
C LEU A 60 -12.48 -4.32 23.20
N ILE A 61 -12.20 -3.47 24.18
CA ILE A 61 -10.83 -3.15 24.61
C ILE A 61 -10.19 -4.33 25.39
N VAL A 62 -10.97 -5.13 26.11
CA VAL A 62 -10.42 -6.30 26.84
C VAL A 62 -10.20 -7.50 25.91
N LEU A 63 -10.86 -7.55 24.74
CA LEU A 63 -10.63 -8.61 23.74
C LEU A 63 -9.47 -8.33 22.78
N VAL A 64 -9.04 -7.06 22.63
CA VAL A 64 -7.90 -6.68 21.74
C VAL A 64 -6.56 -6.57 22.50
N THR A 65 -6.55 -6.48 23.82
CA THR A 65 -5.30 -6.32 24.60
C THR A 65 -4.63 -7.63 25.02
N GLY A 66 -5.22 -8.78 24.68
CA GLY A 66 -4.67 -10.11 24.99
C GLY A 66 -4.01 -10.76 23.78
N ILE A 67 -2.70 -10.54 23.62
CA ILE A 67 -1.78 -11.17 22.64
C ILE A 67 -1.65 -10.41 21.31
N LEU A 68 -0.85 -9.34 21.33
CA LEU A 68 -0.10 -8.90 20.15
C LEU A 68 1.40 -9.06 20.45
N PRO A 69 2.14 -9.96 19.77
CA PRO A 69 3.59 -9.84 19.72
C PRO A 69 3.94 -8.58 18.92
N ALA A 70 4.75 -7.71 19.52
CA ALA A 70 5.39 -6.60 18.82
C ALA A 70 6.22 -7.16 17.65
N GLY A 71 5.68 -7.06 16.43
CA GLY A 71 6.35 -7.43 15.19
C GLY A 71 7.07 -6.21 14.55
N PRO A 72 8.25 -6.38 13.94
CA PRO A 72 9.09 -5.28 13.49
C PRO A 72 8.93 -5.03 11.98
N TYR A 73 8.00 -4.18 11.55
CA TYR A 73 7.88 -3.83 10.12
C TYR A 73 7.62 -2.33 9.91
N THR A 74 8.59 -1.51 10.34
CA THR A 74 8.75 -0.11 9.89
C THR A 74 10.20 0.20 9.47
N GLY A 75 11.04 -0.83 9.35
CA GLY A 75 12.50 -0.67 9.22
C GLY A 75 13.06 -0.50 7.80
N TRP A 76 12.28 -0.71 6.74
CA TRP A 76 12.85 -0.78 5.38
C TRP A 76 12.70 0.49 4.53
N LEU A 77 11.91 1.48 4.97
CA LEU A 77 11.83 2.81 4.33
C LEU A 77 12.74 3.87 4.97
N ARG A 78 13.72 3.47 5.80
CA ARG A 78 14.75 4.35 6.37
C ARG A 78 16.13 3.69 6.32
N ASN A 79 16.81 3.81 5.19
CA ASN A 79 18.28 3.88 5.14
C ASN A 79 18.74 4.33 3.75
N ASP A 80 18.73 5.64 3.51
CA ASP A 80 19.62 6.22 2.48
C ASP A 80 20.07 7.66 2.78
N GLN A 81 20.30 7.95 4.07
CA GLN A 81 20.94 9.20 4.49
C GLN A 81 22.01 8.92 5.54
N SER A 82 23.15 8.38 5.11
CA SER A 82 24.45 8.61 5.78
C SER A 82 25.61 7.96 5.02
N ARG A 83 26.02 8.55 3.89
CA ARG A 83 27.45 8.61 3.53
C ARG A 83 27.79 9.99 3.00
N THR A 84 28.08 10.88 3.93
CA THR A 84 28.67 12.19 3.71
C THR A 84 30.08 12.05 3.14
N ALA A 85 30.37 12.98 2.23
CA ALA A 85 31.65 13.23 1.60
C ALA A 85 32.80 13.50 2.58
N GLY A 86 34.03 13.22 2.10
CA GLY A 86 35.21 14.01 2.42
C GLY A 86 36.48 13.20 2.68
N GLN A 87 37.39 13.15 1.69
CA GLN A 87 38.68 13.82 1.84
C GLN A 87 39.40 14.04 0.48
N PRO A 88 40.16 15.13 0.31
CA PRO A 88 40.84 15.54 -0.93
C PRO A 88 42.36 15.25 -0.93
N ASN A 89 42.97 15.39 -2.11
CA ASN A 89 44.40 15.46 -2.51
C ASN A 89 44.74 14.38 -3.54
N ASP A 90 45.61 14.58 -4.52
CA ASP A 90 46.41 15.71 -4.98
C ASP A 90 46.78 15.44 -6.44
N GLY A 91 47.07 16.50 -7.21
CA GLY A 91 47.19 16.45 -8.66
C GLY A 91 48.33 15.61 -9.24
N GLN A 92 48.11 15.16 -10.47
CA GLN A 92 49.16 15.04 -11.49
C GLN A 92 48.54 14.98 -12.89
N ARG A 93 48.79 16.04 -13.68
CA ARG A 93 48.84 16.02 -15.15
C ARG A 93 50.06 15.18 -15.58
N PRO A 94 50.05 14.49 -16.73
CA PRO A 94 50.38 15.19 -17.98
C PRO A 94 49.72 14.69 -19.29
N ASN A 95 49.60 15.65 -20.22
CA ASN A 95 49.80 15.63 -21.68
C ASN A 95 49.20 14.54 -22.60
N THR A 96 48.32 15.04 -23.49
CA THR A 96 48.39 15.02 -24.98
C THR A 96 49.08 13.83 -25.66
N ASN A 97 48.34 13.15 -26.54
CA ASN A 97 48.57 13.26 -27.99
C ASN A 97 47.40 12.73 -28.81
N GLU A 98 47.04 13.52 -29.81
CA GLU A 98 46.25 13.15 -30.97
C GLU A 98 46.95 12.06 -31.78
N ALA A 99 46.16 11.10 -32.28
CA ALA A 99 46.45 10.40 -33.51
C ALA A 99 45.13 10.05 -34.20
N SER A 100 44.85 10.77 -35.28
CA SER A 100 43.84 10.49 -36.29
C SER A 100 44.07 9.10 -36.92
N VAL A 101 43.03 8.36 -37.34
CA VAL A 101 42.53 8.16 -38.74
C VAL A 101 41.92 6.72 -38.76
N PRO A 102 40.97 6.29 -39.63
CA PRO A 102 39.98 6.97 -40.47
C PRO A 102 38.52 6.50 -40.22
N HIS A 103 37.60 7.28 -40.80
CA HIS A 103 36.21 6.94 -41.12
C HIS A 103 36.17 5.79 -42.15
N GLU A 104 35.52 4.66 -41.82
CA GLU A 104 35.03 3.69 -42.80
C GLU A 104 33.51 3.81 -42.93
N GLU A 105 33.07 3.70 -44.18
CA GLU A 105 31.73 3.94 -44.70
C GLU A 105 30.65 3.07 -44.02
N ARG A 106 29.53 3.71 -43.71
CA ARG A 106 28.27 3.03 -43.39
C ARG A 106 27.72 2.35 -44.65
N THR A 107 27.63 1.03 -44.63
CA THR A 107 26.59 0.31 -45.38
C THR A 107 25.32 0.18 -44.52
N PRO A 108 24.12 0.40 -45.09
CA PRO A 108 22.86 0.29 -44.36
C PRO A 108 22.27 -1.13 -44.40
N ASP A 109 21.53 -1.44 -43.33
CA ASP A 109 20.59 -2.55 -43.15
C ASP A 109 21.15 -3.97 -43.13
N GLU A 110 21.42 -4.44 -41.90
CA GLU A 110 20.96 -5.77 -41.52
C GLU A 110 20.40 -5.71 -40.10
N GLN A 111 19.08 -5.74 -40.06
CA GLN A 111 18.20 -5.76 -38.91
C GLN A 111 18.53 -7.01 -38.07
N SER A 112 19.50 -6.88 -37.17
CA SER A 112 19.82 -7.90 -36.18
C SER A 112 18.82 -7.78 -35.04
N THR A 113 17.81 -8.64 -35.07
CA THR A 113 17.10 -9.08 -33.86
C THR A 113 18.15 -9.36 -32.76
N PRO A 114 18.00 -8.81 -31.54
CA PRO A 114 18.81 -9.29 -30.43
C PRO A 114 18.31 -10.70 -30.10
N ASP A 115 19.03 -11.70 -30.60
CA ASP A 115 19.07 -13.04 -30.00
C ASP A 115 19.57 -12.87 -28.56
N ASP A 116 18.63 -12.73 -27.62
CA ASP A 116 18.92 -12.90 -26.21
C ASP A 116 19.27 -14.39 -26.04
N PRO A 117 20.50 -14.76 -25.62
CA PRO A 117 20.86 -16.16 -25.45
C PRO A 117 19.86 -16.77 -24.48
N LYS A 118 19.05 -17.73 -24.95
CA LYS A 118 18.01 -18.43 -24.18
C LYS A 118 18.55 -18.84 -22.80
N LYS A 119 18.37 -17.98 -21.80
CA LYS A 119 18.71 -18.30 -20.41
C LYS A 119 17.87 -19.52 -20.05
N ALA A 120 18.52 -20.55 -19.50
CA ALA A 120 17.81 -21.77 -19.13
C ALA A 120 16.77 -21.43 -18.05
N ILE A 121 15.51 -21.80 -18.31
CA ILE A 121 14.46 -21.73 -17.29
C ILE A 121 14.73 -22.88 -16.31
N GLU A 122 14.91 -22.54 -15.05
CA GLU A 122 15.10 -23.51 -13.99
C GLU A 122 13.78 -24.24 -13.71
N PRO A 123 13.79 -25.59 -13.59
CA PRO A 123 12.59 -26.34 -13.31
C PRO A 123 12.04 -25.98 -11.94
N GLN A 124 10.73 -25.81 -11.85
CA GLN A 124 10.04 -25.65 -10.57
C GLN A 124 10.34 -26.83 -9.63
N PRO A 125 10.43 -26.57 -8.30
CA PRO A 125 10.53 -27.65 -7.32
C PRO A 125 9.37 -28.65 -7.49
N PRO A 126 9.61 -29.95 -7.30
CA PRO A 126 8.57 -30.95 -7.47
C PRO A 126 7.41 -30.71 -6.51
N ALA A 127 6.20 -31.03 -6.96
CA ALA A 127 5.01 -30.91 -6.13
C ALA A 127 5.13 -31.72 -4.83
N GLN A 128 4.61 -31.15 -3.74
CA GLN A 128 4.65 -31.77 -2.41
C GLN A 128 3.24 -32.00 -1.90
N SER A 129 3.00 -33.18 -1.33
CA SER A 129 1.72 -33.55 -0.71
C SER A 129 1.58 -33.09 0.73
N GLU A 130 2.70 -32.85 1.42
CA GLU A 130 2.71 -32.36 2.80
C GLU A 130 2.43 -30.84 2.81
N PRO A 131 1.65 -30.34 3.79
CA PRO A 131 1.44 -28.90 3.93
C PRO A 131 2.76 -28.16 4.07
N LEU A 132 2.92 -27.10 3.28
CA LEU A 132 4.07 -26.21 3.43
C LEU A 132 3.92 -25.36 4.68
N ILE A 133 5.04 -25.04 5.32
CA ILE A 133 5.11 -24.23 6.55
C ILE A 133 6.13 -23.09 6.38
N GLY A 134 5.94 -22.03 7.15
CA GLY A 134 6.84 -20.86 7.15
C GLY A 134 6.60 -19.91 5.98
N LEU A 135 7.62 -19.11 5.68
CA LEU A 135 7.54 -18.04 4.67
C LEU A 135 8.03 -18.54 3.31
N LEU A 136 7.41 -18.06 2.22
CA LEU A 136 7.80 -18.41 0.85
C LEU A 136 9.27 -18.08 0.56
N ARG A 137 9.75 -16.91 0.99
CA ARG A 137 11.16 -16.49 0.83
C ARG A 137 12.19 -17.53 1.30
N GLU A 138 11.86 -18.32 2.31
CA GLU A 138 12.77 -19.30 2.91
C GLU A 138 12.90 -20.56 2.05
N GLN A 139 12.03 -20.71 1.04
CA GLN A 139 12.01 -21.83 0.11
C GLN A 139 12.39 -21.43 -1.32
N LEU A 140 12.58 -20.15 -1.61
CA LEU A 140 12.93 -19.69 -2.95
C LEU A 140 14.38 -20.09 -3.31
N PRO A 141 14.64 -20.52 -4.55
CA PRO A 141 15.97 -20.90 -5.03
C PRO A 141 16.82 -19.70 -5.47
N PHE A 142 16.37 -18.46 -5.23
CA PHE A 142 17.01 -17.21 -5.60
C PHE A 142 16.92 -16.19 -4.45
N ASP A 143 17.72 -15.14 -4.53
CA ASP A 143 17.75 -14.07 -3.53
C ASP A 143 16.82 -12.92 -3.95
N ILE A 144 15.76 -12.65 -3.16
CA ILE A 144 14.77 -11.57 -3.37
C ILE A 144 15.39 -10.16 -3.33
N ASP A 145 16.62 -10.02 -2.81
CA ASP A 145 17.31 -8.73 -2.73
C ASP A 145 18.31 -8.52 -3.89
N ARG A 146 18.50 -9.49 -4.79
CA ARG A 146 19.59 -9.49 -5.79
C ARG A 146 19.19 -9.77 -7.23
N GLN A 147 17.90 -9.84 -7.54
CA GLN A 147 17.40 -10.05 -8.90
C GLN A 147 17.91 -9.01 -9.90
N GLU A 148 18.23 -9.49 -11.10
CA GLU A 148 18.61 -8.69 -12.26
C GLU A 148 17.39 -8.10 -12.98
N GLY A 149 16.22 -8.72 -12.82
CA GLY A 149 14.96 -8.24 -13.39
C GLY A 149 13.80 -9.18 -13.11
N VAL A 150 12.58 -8.64 -13.21
CA VAL A 150 11.35 -9.38 -12.99
C VAL A 150 10.36 -9.04 -14.09
N SER A 151 9.73 -10.06 -14.66
CA SER A 151 8.71 -9.91 -15.69
C SER A 151 7.51 -10.81 -15.43
N VAL A 152 6.41 -10.48 -16.10
CA VAL A 152 5.19 -11.29 -16.14
C VAL A 152 5.08 -11.91 -17.52
N HIS A 153 5.03 -13.25 -17.57
CA HIS A 153 4.97 -14.02 -18.81
C HIS A 153 3.61 -14.68 -19.00
N ARG A 154 3.04 -14.53 -20.21
CA ARG A 154 1.84 -15.24 -20.65
C ARG A 154 2.20 -16.38 -21.62
N PRO A 155 1.82 -17.64 -21.32
CA PRO A 155 2.18 -18.79 -22.15
C PRO A 155 1.54 -18.79 -23.54
N ASP A 156 0.45 -18.06 -23.74
CA ASP A 156 -0.35 -18.05 -24.96
C ASP A 156 0.18 -17.13 -26.07
N GLY A 157 1.37 -16.54 -25.89
CA GLY A 157 2.14 -15.91 -26.96
C GLY A 157 2.31 -14.39 -26.86
N GLY A 158 2.33 -13.83 -25.65
CA GLY A 158 2.75 -12.45 -25.42
C GLY A 158 4.26 -12.30 -25.23
N GLU A 159 4.79 -11.11 -25.53
CA GLU A 159 6.10 -10.69 -25.00
C GLU A 159 6.03 -10.62 -23.46
N ASP A 160 7.17 -10.85 -22.81
CA ASP A 160 7.29 -10.68 -21.37
C ASP A 160 7.04 -9.22 -21.00
N ILE A 161 6.15 -9.00 -20.04
CA ILE A 161 5.88 -7.66 -19.50
C ILE A 161 6.91 -7.39 -18.42
N GLU A 162 7.96 -6.64 -18.76
CA GLU A 162 8.98 -6.21 -17.81
C GLU A 162 8.39 -5.25 -16.77
N LEU A 163 8.62 -5.54 -15.50
CA LEU A 163 8.11 -4.73 -14.40
C LEU A 163 9.04 -3.55 -14.11
N SER A 164 8.47 -2.35 -13.90
CA SER A 164 9.21 -1.21 -13.36
C SER A 164 9.65 -1.48 -11.91
N VAL A 165 10.64 -0.73 -11.41
CA VAL A 165 11.18 -0.91 -10.04
C VAL A 165 10.09 -0.92 -8.96
N MET A 166 9.06 -0.07 -9.11
CA MET A 166 7.95 -0.02 -8.16
C MET A 166 7.06 -1.26 -8.25
N GLU A 167 6.71 -1.70 -9.45
CA GLU A 167 5.93 -2.93 -9.66
C GLU A 167 6.67 -4.18 -9.18
N GLN A 168 7.99 -4.24 -9.42
CA GLN A 168 8.85 -5.27 -8.87
C GLN A 168 8.74 -5.31 -7.34
N SER A 169 8.74 -4.14 -6.68
CA SER A 169 8.64 -4.08 -5.23
C SER A 169 7.34 -4.67 -4.68
N TYR A 170 6.20 -4.51 -5.37
CA TYR A 170 4.93 -5.10 -4.96
C TYR A 170 4.97 -6.63 -5.00
N LEU A 171 5.46 -7.18 -6.10
CA LEU A 171 5.58 -8.62 -6.27
C LEU A 171 6.61 -9.21 -5.28
N MET A 172 7.77 -8.57 -5.13
CA MET A 172 8.80 -9.04 -4.20
C MET A 172 8.32 -9.00 -2.75
N GLN A 173 7.54 -8.00 -2.35
CA GLN A 173 6.92 -7.97 -1.01
C GLN A 173 5.99 -9.17 -0.78
N THR A 174 5.19 -9.55 -1.78
CA THR A 174 4.38 -10.77 -1.69
C THR A 174 5.26 -12.00 -1.53
N LEU A 175 6.25 -12.20 -2.41
CA LEU A 175 7.13 -13.37 -2.33
C LEU A 175 7.90 -13.43 -1.01
N TYR A 176 8.23 -12.26 -0.45
CA TYR A 176 8.92 -12.13 0.83
C TYR A 176 8.03 -12.47 2.02
N GLY A 177 6.80 -11.94 2.04
CA GLY A 177 5.89 -11.96 3.19
C GLY A 177 4.89 -13.12 3.24
N LEU A 178 4.69 -13.84 2.14
CA LEU A 178 3.68 -14.89 2.05
C LEU A 178 3.97 -16.04 3.04
N ASP A 179 3.06 -16.21 4.00
CA ASP A 179 3.05 -17.28 4.99
C ASP A 179 2.18 -18.44 4.50
N PHE A 180 2.75 -19.63 4.32
CA PHE A 180 2.05 -20.78 3.74
C PHE A 180 0.87 -21.26 4.58
N GLU A 181 0.88 -21.05 5.89
CA GLU A 181 -0.20 -21.50 6.77
C GLU A 181 -1.40 -20.54 6.70
N LYS A 182 -1.12 -19.24 6.53
CA LYS A 182 -2.14 -18.18 6.58
C LYS A 182 -2.67 -17.78 5.21
N ALA A 183 -1.83 -17.83 4.18
CA ALA A 183 -2.19 -17.44 2.82
C ALA A 183 -2.83 -18.58 2.01
N LYS A 184 -3.07 -19.74 2.61
CA LYS A 184 -3.58 -20.93 1.90
C LYS A 184 -4.89 -20.63 1.17
N ALA A 185 -4.91 -20.93 -0.12
CA ALA A 185 -6.08 -20.78 -0.97
C ALA A 185 -6.77 -22.15 -1.19
N PRO A 186 -8.07 -22.17 -1.55
CA PRO A 186 -8.70 -23.38 -2.05
C PRO A 186 -8.04 -23.82 -3.35
N ALA A 187 -8.11 -25.12 -3.64
CA ALA A 187 -7.75 -25.62 -4.96
C ALA A 187 -8.73 -25.05 -5.99
N SER A 188 -8.20 -24.61 -7.13
CA SER A 188 -8.97 -24.16 -8.28
C SER A 188 -8.84 -25.20 -9.41
N ASP A 189 -9.91 -25.37 -10.18
CA ASP A 189 -9.88 -26.08 -11.46
C ASP A 189 -9.45 -25.16 -12.61
N GLU A 190 -9.25 -23.87 -12.31
CA GLU A 190 -8.68 -22.92 -13.24
C GLU A 190 -7.23 -23.31 -13.58
N ARG A 191 -6.76 -22.81 -14.71
CA ARG A 191 -5.44 -23.16 -15.24
C ARG A 191 -4.52 -21.98 -15.05
N GLN A 192 -3.27 -22.30 -14.71
CA GLN A 192 -2.12 -21.41 -14.82
C GLN A 192 -2.22 -20.62 -16.13
N ASP A 193 -2.46 -19.33 -15.98
CA ASP A 193 -2.60 -18.38 -17.07
C ASP A 193 -1.36 -17.49 -17.19
N VAL A 194 -0.54 -17.40 -16.13
CA VAL A 194 0.60 -16.48 -16.06
C VAL A 194 1.76 -17.06 -15.24
N TYR A 195 2.98 -16.60 -15.52
CA TYR A 195 4.18 -16.88 -14.74
C TYR A 195 4.88 -15.59 -14.32
N PHE A 196 5.33 -15.50 -13.07
CA PHE A 196 6.34 -14.54 -12.66
C PHE A 196 7.72 -15.07 -13.04
N ARG A 197 8.47 -14.31 -13.84
CA ARG A 197 9.83 -14.64 -14.23
C ARG A 197 10.82 -13.78 -13.46
N ILE A 198 11.68 -14.43 -12.68
CA ILE A 198 12.73 -13.77 -11.91
C ILE A 198 14.08 -14.13 -12.54
N ARG A 199 14.83 -13.12 -12.97
CA ARG A 199 16.22 -13.28 -13.44
C ARG A 199 17.18 -13.08 -12.29
N ASP A 200 17.98 -14.07 -11.97
CA ASP A 200 19.03 -13.99 -10.94
C ASP A 200 20.23 -14.85 -11.33
N GLY A 201 21.44 -14.30 -11.25
CA GLY A 201 22.69 -15.02 -11.49
C GLY A 201 22.81 -15.73 -12.84
N GLY A 202 22.15 -15.23 -13.90
CA GLY A 202 22.11 -15.87 -15.21
C GLY A 202 21.04 -16.96 -15.40
N SER A 203 20.28 -17.31 -14.37
CA SER A 203 19.13 -18.23 -14.43
C SER A 203 17.81 -17.47 -14.50
N VAL A 204 16.76 -18.14 -14.99
CA VAL A 204 15.37 -17.64 -14.96
C VAL A 204 14.52 -18.60 -14.14
N TYR A 205 13.84 -18.07 -13.13
CA TYR A 205 12.91 -18.82 -12.29
C TYR A 205 11.48 -18.43 -12.63
N GLU A 206 10.61 -19.42 -12.83
CA GLU A 206 9.20 -19.21 -13.17
C GLU A 206 8.29 -19.61 -12.02
N ILE A 207 7.59 -18.66 -11.39
CA ILE A 207 6.58 -18.94 -10.37
C ILE A 207 5.20 -18.88 -11.02
N PRO A 208 4.45 -20.00 -11.08
CA PRO A 208 3.13 -19.98 -11.68
C PRO A 208 2.16 -19.15 -10.83
N TYR A 209 1.33 -18.37 -11.51
CA TYR A 209 0.30 -17.52 -10.94
C TYR A 209 -1.02 -17.74 -11.70
N GLU A 210 -2.11 -17.74 -10.96
CA GLU A 210 -3.47 -17.84 -11.48
C GLU A 210 -4.17 -16.50 -11.23
N ALA A 211 -4.41 -15.74 -12.31
CA ALA A 211 -4.89 -14.37 -12.20
C ALA A 211 -6.34 -14.28 -11.71
N ALA A 212 -7.22 -15.17 -12.19
CA ALA A 212 -8.63 -15.14 -11.84
C ALA A 212 -8.91 -15.44 -10.34
N THR A 213 -8.08 -16.27 -9.69
CA THR A 213 -8.19 -16.51 -8.24
C THR A 213 -7.19 -15.70 -7.40
N ASN A 214 -6.28 -14.97 -8.05
CA ASN A 214 -5.15 -14.30 -7.42
C ASN A 214 -4.29 -15.24 -6.54
N THR A 215 -3.89 -16.37 -7.12
CA THR A 215 -3.11 -17.38 -6.38
C THR A 215 -1.73 -17.64 -6.99
N ILE A 216 -0.73 -17.74 -6.12
CA ILE A 216 0.60 -18.27 -6.40
C ILE A 216 0.55 -19.78 -6.20
N LEU A 217 1.02 -20.54 -7.20
CA LEU A 217 1.19 -21.98 -7.09
C LEU A 217 2.64 -22.29 -6.72
N TRP A 218 2.86 -22.78 -5.49
CA TRP A 218 4.18 -23.18 -5.04
C TRP A 218 4.18 -24.66 -4.64
N LYS A 219 5.07 -25.46 -5.27
CA LYS A 219 5.13 -26.92 -5.09
C LYS A 219 3.75 -27.60 -5.24
N GLY A 220 2.93 -27.12 -6.18
CA GLY A 220 1.61 -27.66 -6.47
C GLY A 220 0.51 -27.30 -5.46
N GLN A 221 0.77 -26.37 -4.53
CA GLN A 221 -0.21 -25.88 -3.57
C GLN A 221 -0.53 -24.39 -3.84
N PRO A 222 -1.81 -23.98 -3.76
CA PRO A 222 -2.22 -22.60 -4.02
C PRO A 222 -2.20 -21.73 -2.77
N PHE A 223 -1.73 -20.50 -2.94
CA PHE A 223 -1.68 -19.48 -1.89
C PHE A 223 -2.12 -18.14 -2.46
N TYR A 224 -2.99 -17.41 -1.77
CA TYR A 224 -3.38 -16.07 -2.17
C TYR A 224 -2.18 -15.14 -2.18
N ALA A 225 -1.98 -14.41 -3.27
CA ALA A 225 -1.07 -13.29 -3.30
C ALA A 225 -1.68 -12.10 -2.53
N ASN A 226 -0.85 -11.12 -2.13
CA ASN A 226 -1.36 -9.97 -1.39
C ASN A 226 -2.12 -8.98 -2.30
N GLU A 227 -2.77 -7.99 -1.68
CA GLU A 227 -3.59 -6.98 -2.38
C GLU A 227 -2.79 -6.20 -3.44
N ASN A 228 -1.52 -5.86 -3.18
CA ASN A 228 -0.72 -5.09 -4.12
C ASN A 228 -0.39 -5.92 -5.36
N THR A 229 -0.12 -7.22 -5.21
CA THR A 229 0.04 -8.13 -6.35
C THR A 229 -1.28 -8.28 -7.12
N LEU A 230 -2.42 -8.45 -6.44
CA LEU A 230 -3.73 -8.46 -7.11
C LEU A 230 -3.93 -7.22 -8.00
N LEU A 231 -3.74 -6.02 -7.44
CA LEU A 231 -3.90 -4.77 -8.16
C LEU A 231 -2.89 -4.62 -9.31
N LEU A 232 -1.63 -5.02 -9.10
CA LEU A 232 -0.63 -5.08 -10.15
C LEU A 232 -1.10 -5.96 -11.31
N MET A 233 -1.60 -7.16 -11.02
CA MET A 233 -2.01 -8.10 -12.05
C MET A 233 -3.25 -7.62 -12.82
N HIS A 234 -4.23 -6.98 -12.17
CA HIS A 234 -5.31 -6.31 -12.91
C HIS A 234 -4.78 -5.20 -13.80
N ARG A 235 -3.82 -4.38 -13.34
CA ARG A 235 -3.23 -3.31 -14.15
C ARG A 235 -2.55 -3.83 -15.41
N LEU A 236 -1.83 -4.95 -15.29
CA LEU A 236 -1.07 -5.53 -16.40
C LEU A 236 -1.94 -6.37 -17.34
N LEU A 237 -2.91 -7.10 -16.77
CA LEU A 237 -3.64 -8.13 -17.50
C LEU A 237 -5.03 -7.70 -17.93
N GLU A 238 -5.67 -6.83 -17.15
CA GLU A 238 -7.04 -6.34 -17.33
C GLU A 238 -7.09 -4.81 -17.18
N PRO A 239 -6.39 -4.05 -18.04
CA PRO A 239 -6.21 -2.60 -17.87
C PRO A 239 -7.52 -1.80 -17.90
N GLU A 240 -8.60 -2.37 -18.44
CA GLU A 240 -9.93 -1.76 -18.48
C GLU A 240 -10.77 -2.03 -17.21
N SER A 241 -10.25 -2.82 -16.26
CA SER A 241 -10.94 -3.11 -15.01
C SER A 241 -10.90 -1.93 -14.04
N LYS A 242 -11.90 -1.84 -13.15
CA LYS A 242 -11.90 -0.82 -12.08
C LYS A 242 -10.78 -1.03 -11.06
N LEU A 243 -10.30 -2.25 -10.89
CA LEU A 243 -9.13 -2.53 -10.05
C LEU A 243 -7.83 -2.02 -10.70
N ALA A 244 -7.69 -2.10 -12.02
CA ALA A 244 -6.58 -1.47 -12.74
C ALA A 244 -6.58 0.06 -12.59
N GLU A 245 -7.76 0.69 -12.64
CA GLU A 245 -7.91 2.14 -12.40
C GLU A 245 -7.48 2.52 -10.98
N ILE A 246 -7.89 1.76 -9.96
CA ILE A 246 -7.46 1.95 -8.56
C ILE A 246 -5.95 1.69 -8.39
N ALA A 247 -5.38 0.72 -9.11
CA ALA A 247 -3.95 0.44 -9.05
C ALA A 247 -3.12 1.61 -9.59
N ALA A 248 -3.45 2.10 -10.79
CA ALA A 248 -2.78 3.24 -11.41
C ALA A 248 -2.82 4.49 -10.52
N PHE A 249 -3.91 4.66 -9.81
CA PHE A 249 -4.09 5.73 -8.85
C PHE A 249 -3.13 5.68 -7.68
N ARG A 250 -3.00 4.52 -7.04
CA ARG A 250 -2.14 4.33 -5.87
C ARG A 250 -0.69 4.61 -6.25
N ASP A 251 -0.30 4.18 -7.44
CA ASP A 251 1.01 4.45 -8.02
C ASP A 251 1.26 5.96 -8.20
N GLU A 252 0.31 6.67 -8.80
CA GLU A 252 0.39 8.12 -8.97
C GLU A 252 0.41 8.86 -7.62
N GLN A 253 -0.40 8.43 -6.66
CA GLN A 253 -0.42 8.98 -5.31
C GLN A 253 0.92 8.79 -4.61
N GLN A 254 1.53 7.60 -4.73
CA GLN A 254 2.85 7.31 -4.17
C GLN A 254 3.90 8.24 -4.77
N LEU A 255 3.93 8.39 -6.10
CA LEU A 255 4.85 9.29 -6.81
C LEU A 255 4.63 10.78 -6.47
N ALA A 256 3.39 11.17 -6.20
CA ALA A 256 3.04 12.54 -5.84
C ALA A 256 3.37 12.87 -4.39
N SER A 257 3.26 11.90 -3.47
CA SER A 257 3.58 12.07 -2.04
C SER A 257 5.04 12.43 -1.82
N ASP A 258 5.94 11.95 -2.68
CA ASP A 258 7.36 12.32 -2.68
C ASP A 258 7.60 13.80 -3.08
N ARG A 259 6.58 14.48 -3.63
CA ARG A 259 6.69 15.80 -4.26
C ARG A 259 5.72 16.86 -3.70
N SER A 260 4.81 16.49 -2.81
CA SER A 260 3.73 17.39 -2.36
C SER A 260 4.11 18.23 -1.14
N GLU A 261 3.79 19.53 -1.19
CA GLU A 261 3.59 20.35 0.01
C GLU A 261 2.28 19.92 0.67
N VAL A 262 2.37 19.16 1.77
CA VAL A 262 1.19 18.83 2.58
C VAL A 262 0.73 20.11 3.27
N VAL A 263 -0.24 20.81 2.66
CA VAL A 263 -1.00 21.86 3.35
C VAL A 263 -1.93 21.16 4.34
N SER A 264 -1.41 20.91 5.55
CA SER A 264 -2.17 20.28 6.63
C SER A 264 -2.97 21.34 7.37
N ASN A 265 -4.30 21.34 7.22
CA ASN A 265 -5.18 21.89 8.25
C ASN A 265 -5.48 20.78 9.27
N ASP A 266 -5.41 21.10 10.56
CA ASP A 266 -5.67 20.13 11.62
C ASP A 266 -7.14 20.03 12.04
N GLU A 267 -8.01 20.90 11.52
CA GLU A 267 -9.43 20.91 11.84
C GLU A 267 -10.15 19.69 11.25
N SER A 268 -10.94 19.00 12.07
CA SER A 268 -11.86 17.98 11.59
C SER A 268 -13.09 18.64 10.97
N TYR A 269 -13.58 18.06 9.89
CA TYR A 269 -14.85 18.44 9.28
C TYR A 269 -16.04 17.85 10.04
N ASP A 270 -17.20 18.51 9.88
CA ASP A 270 -18.48 17.96 10.29
C ASP A 270 -18.81 16.71 9.45
N ALA A 271 -19.27 15.66 10.14
CA ALA A 271 -19.62 14.37 9.55
C ALA A 271 -20.57 14.48 8.35
N ASP A 272 -21.58 15.35 8.46
CA ASP A 272 -22.65 15.50 7.47
C ASP A 272 -22.12 16.03 6.12
N LEU A 273 -20.99 16.73 6.08
CA LEU A 273 -20.40 17.21 4.82
C LEU A 273 -19.67 16.11 4.03
N LEU A 274 -19.28 15.05 4.73
CA LEU A 274 -18.37 14.00 4.25
C LEU A 274 -19.05 12.64 4.06
N GLN A 275 -20.31 12.51 4.49
CA GLN A 275 -21.13 11.32 4.25
C GLN A 275 -21.33 11.10 2.76
N VAL A 276 -21.14 9.86 2.29
CA VAL A 276 -21.47 9.43 0.92
C VAL A 276 -22.81 8.70 0.97
N ASP A 277 -23.82 9.22 0.26
CA ASP A 277 -25.22 8.78 0.35
C ASP A 277 -25.72 8.66 1.82
N GLY A 278 -25.47 9.70 2.61
CA GLY A 278 -25.84 9.78 4.03
C GLY A 278 -25.13 8.80 4.95
N LYS A 279 -23.96 8.26 4.55
CA LYS A 279 -23.22 7.23 5.30
C LYS A 279 -21.74 7.53 5.39
N LEU A 280 -21.15 7.27 6.56
CA LEU A 280 -19.70 7.22 6.74
C LEU A 280 -19.24 5.77 6.67
N PHE A 281 -17.94 5.55 6.90
CA PHE A 281 -17.34 4.22 6.80
C PHE A 281 -18.07 3.15 7.63
N PRO A 282 -18.38 3.34 8.94
CA PRO A 282 -19.01 2.28 9.74
C PRO A 282 -20.42 1.92 9.26
N GLU A 283 -21.18 2.90 8.75
CA GLU A 283 -22.48 2.66 8.16
C GLU A 283 -22.36 1.92 6.83
N TRP A 284 -21.33 2.23 6.03
CA TRP A 284 -21.01 1.50 4.81
C TRP A 284 -20.60 0.04 5.06
N GLU A 285 -19.97 -0.30 6.20
CA GLU A 285 -19.72 -1.70 6.57
C GLU A 285 -21.02 -2.51 6.68
N THR A 286 -22.05 -1.92 7.29
CA THR A 286 -23.36 -2.57 7.42
C THR A 286 -24.13 -2.55 6.10
N GLU A 287 -23.96 -1.52 5.28
CA GLU A 287 -24.66 -1.38 4.01
C GLU A 287 -24.10 -2.29 2.92
N ALA A 288 -22.77 -2.37 2.80
CA ALA A 288 -22.08 -3.24 1.84
C ALA A 288 -22.47 -4.71 2.02
N ALA A 289 -22.73 -5.14 3.26
CA ALA A 289 -23.22 -6.50 3.54
C ALA A 289 -24.61 -6.82 2.96
N LYS A 290 -25.36 -5.81 2.50
CA LYS A 290 -26.69 -5.97 1.86
C LYS A 290 -26.65 -5.84 0.35
N LEU A 291 -25.54 -5.37 -0.22
CA LEU A 291 -25.36 -5.21 -1.65
C LEU A 291 -25.16 -6.55 -2.33
N THR A 292 -25.31 -6.58 -3.66
CA THR A 292 -25.18 -7.82 -4.44
C THR A 292 -23.73 -7.98 -4.93
N PRO A 293 -22.97 -8.97 -4.42
CA PRO A 293 -21.62 -9.22 -4.93
C PRO A 293 -21.70 -9.66 -6.38
N LYS A 294 -21.04 -8.92 -7.26
CA LYS A 294 -20.79 -9.29 -8.66
C LYS A 294 -19.59 -10.23 -8.75
N GLU A 295 -18.55 -9.91 -8.00
CA GLU A 295 -17.28 -10.62 -8.02
C GLU A 295 -16.61 -10.55 -6.64
N GLU A 296 -15.96 -11.65 -6.26
CA GLU A 296 -15.20 -11.77 -5.02
C GLU A 296 -13.84 -12.38 -5.32
N ILE A 297 -12.77 -11.62 -5.06
CA ILE A 297 -11.39 -12.06 -5.35
C ILE A 297 -10.63 -12.17 -4.04
N GLY A 298 -10.07 -13.35 -3.76
CA GLY A 298 -9.31 -13.60 -2.55
C GLY A 298 -7.92 -12.95 -2.59
N TYR A 299 -7.44 -12.45 -1.46
CA TYR A 299 -6.06 -12.00 -1.30
C TYR A 299 -5.57 -12.27 0.13
N PHE A 300 -4.26 -12.34 0.31
CA PHE A 300 -3.64 -12.41 1.62
C PHE A 300 -3.43 -11.00 2.17
N ASP A 301 -4.04 -10.68 3.32
CA ASP A 301 -3.84 -9.40 3.99
C ASP A 301 -2.66 -9.53 4.97
N ASP A 302 -1.50 -9.01 4.55
CA ASP A 302 -0.26 -9.03 5.34
C ASP A 302 -0.43 -8.32 6.70
N THR A 303 -1.37 -7.36 6.81
CA THR A 303 -1.56 -6.59 8.04
C THR A 303 -2.29 -7.40 9.10
N PHE A 304 -3.36 -8.08 8.71
CA PHE A 304 -4.14 -8.93 9.62
C PHE A 304 -3.60 -10.35 9.71
N GLY A 305 -2.75 -10.76 8.76
CA GLY A 305 -2.20 -12.10 8.67
C GLY A 305 -3.29 -13.15 8.37
N GLU A 306 -4.25 -12.82 7.51
CA GLU A 306 -5.34 -13.71 7.12
C GLU A 306 -5.78 -13.49 5.67
N ALA A 307 -6.47 -14.47 5.11
CA ALA A 307 -7.09 -14.34 3.79
C ALA A 307 -8.34 -13.44 3.89
N ARG A 308 -8.44 -12.46 3.00
CA ARG A 308 -9.58 -11.55 2.85
C ARG A 308 -10.04 -11.52 1.40
N LYS A 309 -11.08 -10.76 1.12
CA LYS A 309 -11.65 -10.62 -0.22
C LYS A 309 -11.75 -9.18 -0.64
N VAL A 310 -11.42 -8.90 -1.89
CA VAL A 310 -11.95 -7.75 -2.61
C VAL A 310 -13.35 -8.12 -3.09
N VAL A 311 -14.33 -7.28 -2.82
CA VAL A 311 -15.71 -7.50 -3.24
C VAL A 311 -16.12 -6.36 -4.16
N ILE A 312 -16.48 -6.70 -5.39
CA ILE A 312 -17.04 -5.78 -6.37
C ILE A 312 -18.55 -5.98 -6.37
N TYR A 313 -19.30 -4.92 -6.06
CA TYR A 313 -20.75 -4.96 -6.03
C TYR A 313 -21.34 -4.45 -7.35
N GLU A 314 -22.46 -5.03 -7.80
CA GLU A 314 -23.20 -4.57 -9.00
C GLU A 314 -23.59 -3.09 -8.90
N GLU A 315 -23.74 -2.63 -7.67
CA GLU A 315 -24.07 -1.27 -7.28
C GLU A 315 -22.98 -0.23 -7.54
N GLY A 316 -21.79 -0.61 -8.01
CA GLY A 316 -20.69 0.33 -8.27
C GLY A 316 -19.90 0.73 -7.03
N VAL A 317 -19.84 -0.18 -6.05
CA VAL A 317 -18.99 -0.08 -4.86
C VAL A 317 -17.96 -1.20 -4.91
N ILE A 318 -16.71 -0.88 -4.55
CA ILE A 318 -15.66 -1.88 -4.35
C ILE A 318 -15.21 -1.81 -2.90
N ALA A 319 -15.36 -2.92 -2.18
CA ALA A 319 -14.84 -3.09 -0.83
C ALA A 319 -13.49 -3.80 -0.89
N MET A 320 -12.46 -3.17 -0.35
CA MET A 320 -11.09 -3.69 -0.39
C MET A 320 -10.31 -3.17 0.82
N SER A 321 -9.65 -4.09 1.54
CA SER A 321 -9.00 -3.82 2.83
C SER A 321 -9.90 -3.06 3.82
N LEU A 322 -9.50 -1.86 4.23
CA LEU A 322 -10.24 -0.93 5.07
C LEU A 322 -10.73 0.27 4.25
N SER A 323 -11.19 0.00 3.02
CA SER A 323 -11.63 1.03 2.08
C SER A 323 -12.91 0.64 1.34
N TYR A 324 -13.74 1.65 1.06
CA TYR A 324 -14.87 1.57 0.14
C TYR A 324 -14.66 2.58 -1.00
N PHE A 325 -14.53 2.07 -2.22
CA PHE A 325 -14.40 2.87 -3.42
C PHE A 325 -15.75 2.99 -4.12
N PHE A 326 -16.12 4.21 -4.53
CA PHE A 326 -17.35 4.51 -5.24
C PHE A 326 -17.00 4.81 -6.69
N VAL A 327 -17.33 3.87 -7.59
CA VAL A 327 -16.90 3.89 -9.00
C VAL A 327 -18.04 4.21 -9.97
N ASP A 328 -19.25 4.44 -9.44
CA ASP A 328 -20.45 4.84 -10.17
C ASP A 328 -20.84 6.29 -9.83
N ASP A 329 -21.36 7.03 -10.81
CA ASP A 329 -21.62 8.47 -10.71
C ASP A 329 -22.84 8.83 -9.85
N ARG A 330 -23.66 7.83 -9.48
CA ARG A 330 -24.79 8.01 -8.56
C ARG A 330 -24.37 8.37 -7.14
N TYR A 331 -23.16 7.97 -6.73
CA TYR A 331 -22.67 8.18 -5.38
C TYR A 331 -22.11 9.58 -5.23
N ARG A 332 -22.64 10.29 -4.23
CA ARG A 332 -22.19 11.65 -3.92
C ARG A 332 -22.09 11.84 -2.42
N THR A 333 -21.27 12.80 -2.02
CA THR A 333 -21.38 13.34 -0.68
C THR A 333 -22.73 14.02 -0.51
N ASP A 334 -23.20 14.16 0.73
CA ASP A 334 -24.43 14.92 1.03
C ASP A 334 -24.30 16.41 0.64
N SER A 335 -23.07 16.91 0.56
CA SER A 335 -22.72 18.23 0.02
C SER A 335 -22.76 18.30 -1.53
N GLY A 336 -23.02 17.18 -2.21
CA GLY A 336 -23.23 17.13 -3.66
C GLY A 336 -21.98 16.89 -4.49
N VAL A 337 -20.85 16.52 -3.88
CA VAL A 337 -19.61 16.19 -4.59
C VAL A 337 -19.62 14.70 -4.96
N GLY A 338 -19.29 14.37 -6.21
CA GLY A 338 -19.11 12.99 -6.63
C GLY A 338 -18.17 12.89 -7.81
N LEU A 339 -18.19 11.76 -8.52
CA LEU A 339 -17.43 11.60 -9.75
C LEU A 339 -17.80 12.70 -10.76
N GLY A 340 -16.80 13.26 -11.42
CA GLY A 340 -16.93 14.35 -12.38
C GLY A 340 -17.01 15.76 -11.79
N SER A 341 -17.17 15.91 -10.46
CA SER A 341 -17.11 17.22 -9.80
C SER A 341 -15.76 17.89 -10.03
N THR A 342 -15.75 19.19 -10.29
CA THR A 342 -14.53 19.99 -10.47
C THR A 342 -13.86 20.29 -9.13
N GLU A 343 -12.58 20.64 -9.17
CA GLU A 343 -11.87 21.14 -7.97
C GLU A 343 -12.58 22.37 -7.34
N ALA A 344 -13.19 23.23 -8.15
CA ALA A 344 -13.93 24.39 -7.67
C ALA A 344 -15.21 23.98 -6.90
N GLU A 345 -15.96 23.01 -7.42
CA GLU A 345 -17.14 22.46 -6.73
C GLU A 345 -16.76 21.74 -5.44
N LEU A 346 -15.58 21.10 -5.40
CA LEU A 346 -15.05 20.45 -4.20
C LEU A 346 -14.77 21.49 -3.08
N LEU A 347 -14.13 22.60 -3.44
CA LEU A 347 -13.85 23.71 -2.53
C LEU A 347 -15.12 24.46 -2.09
N GLU A 348 -16.09 24.65 -3.00
CA GLU A 348 -17.34 25.35 -2.70
C GLU A 348 -18.25 24.54 -1.76
N ASN A 349 -18.36 23.23 -1.97
CA ASN A 349 -19.31 22.39 -1.24
C ASN A 349 -18.75 21.77 0.04
N ILE A 350 -17.45 21.45 0.08
CA ILE A 350 -16.81 20.85 1.25
C ILE A 350 -15.85 21.84 1.92
N GLY A 351 -15.00 22.49 1.12
CA GLY A 351 -13.96 23.40 1.61
C GLY A 351 -12.54 22.91 1.31
N GLU A 352 -11.55 23.61 1.87
CA GLU A 352 -10.13 23.30 1.68
C GLU A 352 -9.74 21.94 2.30
N PRO A 353 -9.19 20.98 1.55
CA PRO A 353 -8.85 19.67 2.10
C PRO A 353 -7.79 19.76 3.21
N ASN A 354 -7.84 18.81 4.15
CA ASN A 354 -6.81 18.65 5.18
C ASN A 354 -5.49 18.15 4.62
N SER A 355 -5.49 17.51 3.46
CA SER A 355 -4.27 17.18 2.73
C SER A 355 -4.55 17.32 1.25
N LYS A 356 -3.71 18.12 0.57
CA LYS A 356 -3.85 18.44 -0.84
C LYS A 356 -2.57 18.07 -1.58
N SER A 357 -2.71 17.22 -2.59
CA SER A 357 -1.67 16.96 -3.59
C SER A 357 -2.22 17.23 -4.98
N ALA A 358 -1.37 17.10 -6.00
CA ALA A 358 -1.80 17.24 -7.40
C ALA A 358 -2.82 16.18 -7.83
N VAL A 359 -2.83 15.03 -7.16
CA VAL A 359 -3.62 13.86 -7.56
C VAL A 359 -4.67 13.46 -6.53
N VAL A 360 -4.46 13.73 -5.24
CA VAL A 360 -5.39 13.32 -4.17
C VAL A 360 -5.63 14.45 -3.19
N TRP A 361 -6.90 14.68 -2.88
CA TRP A 361 -7.39 15.60 -1.86
C TRP A 361 -8.08 14.78 -0.77
N SER A 362 -7.70 14.98 0.48
CA SER A 362 -8.18 14.19 1.62
C SER A 362 -8.74 15.06 2.73
N TYR A 363 -9.82 14.58 3.33
CA TYR A 363 -10.59 15.26 4.36
C TYR A 363 -10.60 14.44 5.65
N ARG A 364 -10.44 15.15 6.77
CA ARG A 364 -10.33 14.62 8.11
C ARG A 364 -11.72 14.56 8.75
N TRP A 365 -12.07 13.37 9.25
CA TRP A 365 -13.21 13.18 10.13
C TRP A 365 -12.74 12.48 11.41
N GLY A 366 -12.93 13.15 12.55
CA GLY A 366 -12.28 12.77 13.80
C GLY A 366 -10.78 13.02 13.72
N ASP A 367 -9.98 12.03 14.13
CA ASP A 367 -8.52 12.16 14.20
C ASP A 367 -7.79 11.77 12.91
N TYR A 368 -8.51 11.34 11.87
CA TYR A 368 -7.90 10.72 10.68
C TYR A 368 -8.48 11.25 9.38
N LEU A 369 -7.66 11.25 8.33
CA LEU A 369 -8.12 11.40 6.95
C LEU A 369 -8.93 10.15 6.59
N ARG A 370 -10.19 10.34 6.19
CA ARG A 370 -11.14 9.24 5.96
C ARG A 370 -11.89 9.35 4.65
N VAL A 371 -11.98 10.53 4.07
CA VAL A 371 -12.66 10.75 2.79
C VAL A 371 -11.66 11.32 1.81
N HIS A 372 -11.57 10.69 0.65
CA HIS A 372 -10.53 10.97 -0.31
C HIS A 372 -11.13 11.10 -1.71
N PHE A 373 -10.62 12.10 -2.44
CA PHE A 373 -10.98 12.36 -3.82
C PHE A 373 -9.71 12.35 -4.65
N TYR A 374 -9.69 11.52 -5.69
CA TYR A 374 -8.73 11.72 -6.76
C TYR A 374 -9.07 12.93 -7.56
N ILE A 375 -8.06 13.54 -8.14
CA ILE A 375 -8.25 14.55 -9.16
C ILE A 375 -7.47 14.12 -10.39
N LYS A 376 -8.19 13.99 -11.51
CA LYS A 376 -7.64 13.78 -12.84
C LYS A 376 -8.27 14.78 -13.79
N ASP A 377 -7.43 15.46 -14.57
CA ASP A 377 -7.87 16.51 -15.51
C ASP A 377 -8.78 17.58 -14.87
N GLY A 378 -8.47 17.95 -13.61
CA GLY A 378 -9.21 18.96 -12.83
C GLY A 378 -10.58 18.52 -12.31
N LYS A 379 -10.88 17.22 -12.35
CA LYS A 379 -12.15 16.63 -11.89
C LYS A 379 -11.94 15.42 -11.01
N VAL A 380 -12.93 15.16 -10.16
CA VAL A 380 -12.99 13.97 -9.33
C VAL A 380 -13.14 12.74 -10.21
N ALA A 381 -12.12 11.91 -10.26
CA ALA A 381 -12.14 10.66 -11.03
C ALA A 381 -12.39 9.41 -10.16
N LEU A 382 -12.16 9.51 -8.85
CA LEU A 382 -12.53 8.47 -7.88
C LEU A 382 -12.83 9.13 -6.53
N MET A 383 -13.75 8.52 -5.80
CA MET A 383 -14.06 8.86 -4.42
C MET A 383 -13.96 7.59 -3.58
N TYR A 384 -13.34 7.68 -2.40
CA TYR A 384 -13.27 6.54 -1.50
C TYR A 384 -13.24 6.94 -0.02
N LEU A 385 -13.79 6.05 0.80
CA LEU A 385 -13.74 6.13 2.25
C LEU A 385 -12.70 5.16 2.79
N THR A 386 -11.98 5.55 3.83
CA THR A 386 -11.03 4.70 4.54
C THR A 386 -11.31 4.64 6.03
N GLN A 387 -10.87 3.54 6.65
CA GLN A 387 -10.75 3.42 8.09
C GLN A 387 -9.27 3.25 8.46
N PRO A 388 -8.74 4.08 9.39
CA PRO A 388 -7.41 3.86 9.95
C PRO A 388 -7.37 2.55 10.75
N MET A 389 -6.20 1.92 10.79
CA MET A 389 -5.91 0.74 11.59
C MET A 389 -5.70 1.03 13.07
#